data_AF-A0A382WUD2-F1
#
_entry.id   AF-A0A382WUD2-F1
#
_cell.length_a   1.000
_cell.length_b   1.000
_cell.length_c   1.000
_cell.angle_alpha   90.00
_cell.angle_beta   90.00
_cell.angle_gamma   90.00
#
_symmetry.space_group_name_H-M   'P 1'
#
loop_
_entity.id
_entity.type
_entity.pdbx_description
1 polymer ?
#
loop_
_entity_poly.entity_id
_entity_poly.type
_entity_poly.pdbx_seq_one_letter_code
_entity_poly.pdbx_strand_id
1 'polypeptide(L)'
;MIPGESHTFSALIQENRKEFTTLLVLGVLLGYAFYFFQTRSSDEGSEVEEHGVLQMENIVVNDYVETLKGWQLKGEQAVVLEESRRMRIEKVRIWIYVPYTIDYA
;
A
#
# COMPACT_ATOMS: atom_id res chain seq x y z
N MET A 1 -39.91 -34.66 -30.45
CA MET A 1 -38.48 -34.59 -30.81
C MET A 1 -38.19 -33.13 -31.11
N ILE A 2 -37.57 -32.41 -30.17
CA ILE A 2 -37.37 -30.95 -30.27
C ILE A 2 -36.00 -30.73 -30.92
N PRO A 3 -35.92 -30.09 -32.10
CA PRO A 3 -34.66 -29.90 -32.80
C PRO A 3 -33.83 -28.84 -32.08
N GLY A 4 -32.55 -29.15 -31.84
CA GLY A 4 -31.62 -28.31 -31.10
C GLY A 4 -31.34 -26.99 -31.79
N GLU A 5 -31.82 -25.90 -31.19
CA GLU A 5 -31.38 -24.55 -31.48
C GLU A 5 -29.96 -24.37 -30.93
N SER A 6 -28.97 -24.49 -31.81
CA SER A 6 -27.61 -24.07 -31.51
C SER A 6 -27.54 -22.54 -31.62
N HIS A 7 -27.99 -21.85 -30.57
CA HIS A 7 -27.76 -20.41 -30.42
C HIS A 7 -26.26 -20.16 -30.46
N THR A 8 -25.78 -19.76 -31.64
CA THR A 8 -24.36 -19.52 -31.88
C THR A 8 -24.01 -18.21 -31.18
N PHE A 9 -22.88 -18.15 -30.48
CA PHE A 9 -22.44 -16.97 -29.72
C PHE A 9 -22.51 -15.65 -30.53
N SER A 10 -22.31 -15.74 -31.84
CA SER A 10 -22.45 -14.63 -32.79
C SER A 10 -23.89 -14.07 -32.89
N ALA A 11 -24.91 -14.94 -32.82
CA ALA A 11 -26.32 -14.52 -32.83
C ALA A 11 -26.67 -13.76 -31.54
N LEU A 12 -26.18 -14.23 -30.39
CA LEU A 12 -26.39 -13.57 -29.09
C LEU A 12 -25.75 -12.17 -29.03
N ILE A 13 -24.55 -11.99 -29.60
CA ILE A 13 -23.90 -10.68 -29.71
C ILE A 13 -24.68 -9.74 -30.63
N GLN A 14 -25.22 -10.27 -31.73
CA GLN A 14 -25.94 -9.47 -32.70
C GLN A 14 -27.30 -9.03 -32.16
N GLU A 15 -28.02 -9.91 -31.48
CA GLU A 15 -29.30 -9.63 -30.83
C GLU A 15 -29.15 -8.64 -29.67
N ASN A 16 -28.05 -8.73 -28.91
CA ASN A 16 -27.81 -7.91 -27.72
C ASN A 16 -26.67 -6.90 -27.90
N ARG A 17 -26.46 -6.42 -29.14
CA ARG A 17 -25.33 -5.55 -29.52
C ARG A 17 -25.16 -4.34 -28.61
N LYS A 18 -26.26 -3.73 -28.18
CA LYS A 18 -26.22 -2.55 -27.28
C LYS A 18 -25.70 -2.92 -25.89
N GLU A 19 -26.22 -3.99 -25.30
CA GLU A 19 -25.81 -4.47 -23.97
C GLU A 19 -24.34 -4.90 -23.97
N PHE A 20 -23.93 -5.61 -25.03
CA PHE A 20 -22.54 -6.01 -25.21
C PHE A 20 -21.60 -4.80 -25.34
N THR A 21 -22.01 -3.77 -26.10
CA THR A 21 -21.23 -2.53 -26.22
C THR A 21 -21.11 -1.83 -24.87
N THR A 22 -22.19 -1.76 -24.10
CA THR A 22 -22.17 -1.20 -22.74
C THR A 22 -21.22 -1.95 -21.83
N LEU A 23 -21.25 -3.29 -21.84
CA LEU A 23 -20.33 -4.12 -21.04
C LEU A 23 -18.87 -3.90 -21.43
N LEU A 24 -18.59 -3.71 -22.73
CA LEU A 24 -17.23 -3.45 -23.22
C LEU A 24 -16.71 -2.10 -22.71
N VAL A 25 -17.53 -1.05 -22.77
CA VAL A 25 -17.19 0.27 -22.22
C VAL A 25 -16.96 0.19 -20.71
N LEU A 26 -17.84 -0.51 -19.99
CA LEU A 26 -17.70 -0.71 -18.54
C LEU A 26 -16.42 -1.45 -18.19
N GLY A 27 -16.06 -2.47 -18.97
CA GLY A 27 -14.81 -3.22 -18.84
C GLY A 27 -13.57 -2.34 -19.02
N VAL A 28 -13.57 -1.47 -20.04
CA VAL A 28 -12.48 -0.51 -20.26
C VAL A 28 -12.38 0.50 -19.12
N LEU A 29 -13.50 1.03 -18.64
CA LEU A 29 -13.54 1.98 -17.52
C LEU A 29 -13.05 1.34 -16.22
N LEU A 30 -13.48 0.11 -15.93
CA LEU A 30 -13.01 -0.64 -14.76
C LEU A 30 -11.51 -0.95 -14.86
N GLY A 31 -11.04 -1.35 -16.03
CA GLY A 31 -9.61 -1.59 -16.27
C GLY A 31 -8.77 -0.32 -16.09
N TYR A 32 -9.25 0.82 -16.60
CA TYR A 32 -8.58 2.11 -16.41
C TYR A 32 -8.58 2.54 -14.95
N ALA A 33 -9.70 2.41 -14.24
CA ALA A 33 -9.78 2.71 -12.81
C ALA A 33 -8.81 1.84 -12.02
N PHE A 34 -8.79 0.53 -12.28
CA PHE A 34 -7.88 -0.40 -11.61
C PHE A 34 -6.41 -0.04 -11.86
N TYR A 35 -6.03 0.22 -13.12
CA TYR A 35 -4.69 0.68 -13.48
C TYR A 35 -4.34 1.98 -12.76
N PHE A 36 -5.23 2.97 -12.80
CA PHE A 36 -5.02 4.27 -12.16
C PHE A 36 -4.81 4.11 -10.64
N PHE A 37 -5.69 3.38 -9.94
CA PHE A 37 -5.56 3.15 -8.51
C PHE A 37 -4.28 2.37 -8.16
N GLN A 38 -3.93 1.33 -8.94
CA GLN A 38 -2.71 0.57 -8.72
C GLN A 38 -1.45 1.41 -8.93
N THR A 39 -1.41 2.26 -9.96
CA THR A 39 -0.30 3.19 -10.18
C THR A 39 -0.21 4.27 -9.08
N ARG A 40 -1.35 4.74 -8.57
CA ARG A 40 -1.39 5.73 -7.49
C ARG A 40 -0.93 5.17 -6.15
N SER A 41 -1.21 3.90 -5.87
CA SER A 41 -0.66 3.22 -4.69
C SER A 41 0.86 3.05 -4.75
N SER A 42 1.47 3.11 -5.94
CA SER A 42 2.93 3.18 -6.10
C SER A 42 3.49 4.61 -5.97
N ASP A 43 2.63 5.63 -6.06
CA ASP A 43 3.01 7.04 -6.08
C ASP A 43 3.00 7.69 -4.68
N GLU A 44 2.92 6.89 -3.60
CA GLU A 44 3.23 7.33 -2.23
C GLU A 44 4.72 7.65 -2.03
N GLY A 45 5.52 7.64 -3.10
CA GLY A 45 6.95 7.90 -3.11
C GLY A 45 7.36 9.04 -4.03
N SER A 46 6.55 10.09 -4.20
CA SER A 46 7.09 11.41 -4.60
C SER A 46 7.90 11.95 -3.41
N GLU A 47 8.98 11.27 -3.07
CA GLU A 47 10.09 11.84 -2.35
C GLU A 47 10.63 12.93 -3.27
N VAL A 48 10.19 14.16 -3.06
CA VAL A 48 11.06 15.30 -3.31
C VAL A 48 12.41 14.89 -2.75
N GLU A 49 13.47 14.91 -3.56
CA GLU A 49 14.84 14.63 -3.13
C GLU A 49 15.22 15.69 -2.07
N GLU A 50 14.69 15.54 -0.86
CA GLU A 50 15.09 16.28 0.31
C GLU A 50 16.51 15.78 0.61
N HIS A 51 17.50 16.63 0.34
CA HIS A 51 18.89 16.28 0.56
C HIS A 51 19.10 15.95 2.05
N GLY A 52 19.38 14.67 2.29
CA GLY A 52 19.74 14.18 3.61
C GLY A 52 21.07 14.75 4.06
N VAL A 53 21.07 15.51 5.15
CA VAL A 53 22.31 16.10 5.72
C VAL A 53 23.11 15.05 6.48
N LEU A 54 22.43 14.02 6.99
CA LEU A 54 23.07 13.00 7.79
C LEU A 54 22.49 11.63 7.43
N GLN A 55 23.35 10.79 6.88
CA GLN A 55 23.06 9.38 6.59
C GLN A 55 23.67 8.50 7.68
N MET A 56 22.86 7.62 8.26
CA MET A 56 23.26 6.69 9.29
C MET A 56 22.93 5.27 8.87
N GLU A 57 23.79 4.32 9.19
CA GLU A 57 23.55 2.89 8.99
C GLU A 57 23.37 2.18 10.33
N ASN A 58 22.52 1.14 10.35
CA ASN A 58 22.26 0.28 11.50
C ASN A 58 21.83 1.04 12.77
N ILE A 59 20.82 1.91 12.63
CA ILE A 59 20.37 2.75 13.75
C ILE A 59 19.46 2.02 14.72
N VAL A 60 19.51 2.44 15.99
CA VAL A 60 18.61 2.01 17.06
C VAL A 60 18.08 3.25 17.77
N VAL A 61 16.77 3.46 17.74
CA VAL A 61 16.06 4.53 18.46
C VAL A 61 15.26 3.90 19.58
N ASN A 62 15.41 4.40 20.80
CA ASN A 62 14.68 3.92 21.95
C ASN A 62 13.87 5.07 22.55
N ASP A 63 12.63 4.79 22.90
CA ASP A 63 11.82 5.69 23.71
C ASP A 63 11.91 5.26 25.18
N TYR A 64 12.21 6.24 26.03
CA TYR A 64 12.30 6.05 27.48
C TYR A 64 11.32 6.97 28.16
N VAL A 65 10.33 6.40 28.84
CA VAL A 65 9.42 7.11 29.75
C VAL A 65 9.85 6.79 31.17
N GLU A 66 10.33 7.79 31.91
CA GLU A 66 10.65 7.67 33.34
C GLU A 66 11.53 6.46 33.72
N THR A 67 12.47 6.06 32.85
CA THR A 67 13.38 4.88 32.91
C THR A 67 12.88 3.57 32.29
N LEU A 68 11.59 3.46 31.97
CA LEU A 68 11.04 2.32 31.24
C LEU A 68 11.18 2.52 29.74
N LYS A 69 11.72 1.51 29.07
CA LYS A 69 11.82 1.50 27.62
C LYS A 69 10.42 1.21 27.06
N GLY A 70 9.74 2.20 26.50
CA GLY A 70 8.39 2.04 25.96
C GLY A 70 8.39 1.32 24.62
N TRP A 71 9.22 1.80 23.69
CA TRP A 71 9.40 1.17 22.38
C TRP A 71 10.84 1.31 21.85
N GLN A 72 11.18 0.48 20.87
CA GLN A 72 12.43 0.53 20.13
C GLN A 72 12.17 0.42 18.62
N LEU A 73 12.86 1.25 17.84
CA LEU A 73 12.97 1.13 16.40
C LEU A 73 14.39 0.71 16.04
N LYS A 74 14.53 -0.26 15.15
CA LYS A 74 15.80 -0.60 14.50
C LYS A 74 15.65 -0.45 12.99
N GLY A 75 16.50 0.36 12.38
CA GLY A 75 16.52 0.56 10.93
C GLY A 75 17.87 0.18 10.34
N GLU A 76 17.90 -0.23 9.08
CA GLU A 76 19.16 -0.44 8.34
C GLU A 76 19.78 0.89 7.93
N GLN A 77 18.94 1.85 7.54
CA GLN A 77 19.36 3.16 7.09
C GLN A 77 18.45 4.23 7.68
N ALA A 78 19.01 5.39 7.98
CA ALA A 78 18.25 6.56 8.35
C ALA A 78 18.84 7.82 7.75
N VAL A 79 17.95 8.72 7.34
CA VAL A 79 18.28 9.99 6.73
C VAL A 79 17.57 11.09 7.50
N VAL A 80 18.34 12.06 8.00
CA VAL A 80 17.77 13.29 8.57
C VAL A 80 17.58 14.31 7.47
N LEU A 81 16.33 14.73 7.29
CA LEU A 81 15.91 15.68 6.28
C LEU A 81 15.93 17.09 6.89
N GLU A 82 16.72 17.99 6.31
CA GLU A 82 16.98 19.30 6.89
C GLU A 82 15.76 20.21 6.86
N GLU A 83 15.09 20.29 5.71
CA GLU A 83 13.99 21.23 5.48
C GLU A 83 12.77 20.88 6.35
N SER A 84 12.43 19.59 6.43
CA SER A 84 11.23 19.13 7.14
C SER A 84 11.46 18.83 8.62
N ARG A 85 12.73 18.81 9.08
CA ARG A 85 13.14 18.35 10.43
C ARG A 85 12.61 16.95 10.75
N ARG A 86 12.43 16.12 9.72
CA ARG A 86 11.99 14.74 9.85
C ARG A 86 13.17 13.80 9.70
N MET A 87 13.08 12.64 10.36
CA MET A 87 13.98 11.52 10.12
C MET A 87 13.22 10.45 9.36
N ARG A 88 13.70 10.08 8.18
CA ARG A 88 13.23 8.89 7.46
C ARG A 88 14.09 7.71 7.86
N ILE A 89 13.46 6.61 8.25
CA ILE A 89 14.15 5.36 8.60
C ILE A 89 13.63 4.26 7.69
N GLU A 90 14.54 3.54 7.04
CA GLU A 90 14.21 2.51 6.06
C GLU A 90 14.39 1.11 6.65
N LYS A 91 13.52 0.19 6.21
CA LYS A 91 13.46 -1.23 6.66
C LYS A 91 13.36 -1.37 8.18
N VAL A 92 12.42 -0.64 8.77
CA VAL A 92 12.24 -0.55 10.22
C VAL A 92 11.67 -1.84 10.81
N ARG A 93 12.25 -2.29 11.93
CA ARG A 93 11.63 -3.21 12.87
C ARG A 93 11.25 -2.46 14.15
N ILE A 94 10.04 -2.71 14.65
CA ILE A 94 9.49 -2.06 15.84
C ILE A 94 9.33 -3.09 16.95
N TRP A 95 9.79 -2.76 18.16
CA TRP A 95 9.49 -3.49 19.39
C TRP A 95 8.71 -2.57 20.31
N ILE A 96 7.57 -3.04 20.81
CA ILE A 96 6.78 -2.36 21.83
C ILE A 96 6.91 -3.19 23.10
N TYR A 97 7.36 -2.55 24.17
CA TYR A 97 7.50 -3.21 25.47
C TYR A 97 6.26 -2.91 26.30
N VAL A 98 5.54 -3.97 26.68
CA VAL A 98 4.36 -3.86 27.52
C VAL A 98 4.79 -4.01 28.98
N PRO A 99 4.47 -3.07 29.87
CA PRO A 99 4.73 -3.24 31.29
C PRO A 99 3.79 -4.34 31.82
N TYR A 100 4.35 -5.47 32.25
CA TYR A 100 3.57 -6.53 32.87
C TYR A 100 3.13 -6.09 34.28
N THR A 101 1.84 -5.81 34.47
CA THR A 101 1.20 -5.96 35.79
C THR A 101 0.54 -7.33 35.83
N ILE A 102 1.25 -8.32 36.37
CA ILE A 102 0.61 -9.57 36.78
C ILE A 102 0.07 -9.33 38.18
N ASP A 103 -1.17 -8.85 38.24
CA ASP A 103 -1.90 -8.78 39.50
C ASP A 103 -2.35 -10.21 39.84
N TYR A 104 -1.59 -10.89 40.69
CA TYR A 104 -2.08 -12.06 41.41
C TYR A 104 -2.94 -11.55 42.58
N ALA A 105 -4.26 -11.55 42.41
CA ALA A 105 -5.23 -11.41 43.49
C ALA A 105 -6.27 -12.53 43.40
#